data_AF-A0ABC9X2D6-F1
#
_entry.id   AF-A0ABC9X2D6-F1
#
_cell.length_a   1.000
_cell.length_b   1.000
_cell.length_c   1.000
_cell.angle_alpha   90.00
_cell.angle_beta   90.00
_cell.angle_gamma   90.00
#
_symmetry.space_group_name_H-M   'P 1'
#
loop_
_entity.id
_entity.type
_entity.pdbx_description
1 polymer ?
#
loop_
_entity_poly.entity_id
_entity_poly.type
_entity_poly.pdbx_seq_one_letter_code
_entity_poly.pdbx_strand_id
1 'polypeptide(L)'
;MLSKKLSQLPDRCTLKTGQYNINFISSLGVSYMMLCTENYPSVLAFCFLDELQKEFITTYNMMKTNTAVRPYCFIEFDNFIQRTKQRYNNARSLSTKMNLADMQTEIKLRPPYQISLSELGSANGFAHLSVAEYKGTGKISAAPHQRLEPVTLPGIVSFVLSLLCGALNLIRGFHAIESLLQNEGEDFSYVIAFFLGTAACLYQCYLFVYYTGWRNAKSFLTFGLICLCNMYLYELRNLWQLFFHVTVGAFSTLQIRLRQPQGKSPDYNV
;
A
#
# COMPACT_ATOMS: atom_id res chain seq x y z
N MET A 1 9.97 11.75 7.02
CA MET A 1 10.69 10.61 6.35
C MET A 1 10.69 9.29 7.14
N LEU A 2 10.75 9.33 8.47
CA LEU A 2 10.78 8.17 9.38
C LEU A 2 9.60 7.22 9.24
N SER A 3 8.37 7.75 9.17
CA SER A 3 7.14 6.93 9.08
C SER A 3 7.14 5.88 7.96
N LYS A 4 7.82 6.16 6.84
CA LYS A 4 7.93 5.22 5.71
C LYS A 4 8.93 4.08 5.93
N LYS A 5 9.89 4.26 6.83
CA LYS A 5 10.92 3.26 7.13
C LYS A 5 10.62 2.47 8.40
N LEU A 6 9.57 2.83 9.17
CA LEU A 6 9.21 2.16 10.42
C LEU A 6 9.04 0.64 10.26
N SER A 7 8.50 0.16 9.14
CA SER A 7 8.34 -1.27 8.89
C SER A 7 9.65 -2.01 8.58
N GLN A 8 10.72 -1.28 8.27
CA GLN A 8 12.05 -1.83 7.99
C GLN A 8 12.99 -1.72 9.20
N LEU A 9 12.57 -0.97 10.23
CA LEU A 9 13.34 -0.72 11.42
C LEU A 9 12.95 -1.72 12.52
N PRO A 10 13.86 -1.99 13.48
CA PRO A 10 13.55 -2.83 14.63
C PRO A 10 12.33 -2.36 15.42
N ASP A 11 11.78 -3.28 16.20
CA ASP A 11 10.65 -3.08 17.12
C ASP A 11 10.90 -2.03 18.21
N ARG A 12 12.16 -1.66 18.49
CA ARG A 12 12.53 -0.61 19.44
C ARG A 12 13.68 0.23 18.91
N CYS A 13 13.45 1.53 18.75
CA CYS A 13 14.44 2.44 18.18
C CYS A 13 14.47 3.81 18.87
N THR A 14 15.63 4.46 18.75
CA THR A 14 15.84 5.87 19.12
C THR A 14 16.54 6.59 17.98
N LEU A 15 15.96 7.70 17.53
CA LEU A 15 16.58 8.64 16.59
C LEU A 15 16.97 9.90 17.36
N LYS A 16 18.26 10.22 17.39
CA LYS A 16 18.77 11.45 18.01
C LYS A 16 18.74 12.58 16.99
N THR A 17 18.07 13.68 17.32
CA THR A 17 17.88 14.87 16.48
C THR A 17 18.31 16.12 17.24
N GLY A 18 19.62 16.30 17.41
CA GLY A 18 20.17 17.42 18.17
C GLY A 18 19.66 17.41 19.62
N GLN A 19 18.93 18.46 20.01
CA GLN A 19 18.40 18.65 21.37
C GLN A 19 17.18 17.76 21.71
N TYR A 20 16.70 16.98 20.74
CA TYR A 20 15.54 16.11 20.92
C TYR A 20 15.83 14.68 20.50
N ASN A 21 15.18 13.74 21.16
CA ASN A 21 15.18 12.32 20.84
C ASN A 21 13.78 11.89 20.41
N ILE A 22 13.71 11.14 19.32
CA ILE A 22 12.50 10.45 18.87
C ILE A 22 12.66 8.98 19.25
N ASN A 23 11.85 8.52 20.21
CA ASN A 23 11.79 7.11 20.60
C ASN A 23 10.53 6.48 20.03
N PHE A 24 10.63 5.25 19.52
CA PHE A 24 9.45 4.52 19.10
C PHE A 24 9.56 3.02 19.34
N ILE A 25 8.40 2.39 19.46
CA ILE A 25 8.25 0.94 19.42
C ILE A 25 7.24 0.54 18.35
N SER A 26 7.44 -0.62 17.73
CA SER A 26 6.57 -1.15 16.69
C SER A 26 6.09 -2.53 17.07
N SER A 27 4.78 -2.75 17.03
CA SER A 27 4.17 -4.06 17.30
C SER A 27 2.87 -4.21 16.51
N LEU A 28 2.63 -5.41 15.98
CA LEU A 28 1.37 -5.76 15.29
C LEU A 28 0.96 -4.79 14.15
N GLY A 29 1.94 -4.22 13.44
CA GLY A 29 1.69 -3.27 12.36
C GLY A 29 1.36 -1.84 12.81
N VAL A 30 1.44 -1.55 14.11
CA VAL A 30 1.27 -0.21 14.70
C VAL A 30 2.59 0.24 15.31
N SER A 31 2.95 1.51 15.07
CA SER A 31 4.13 2.13 15.67
C SER A 31 3.70 3.24 16.63
N TYR A 32 4.25 3.20 17.83
CA TYR A 32 4.02 4.17 18.91
C TYR A 32 5.27 5.03 19.02
N MET A 33 5.13 6.34 18.92
CA MET A 33 6.26 7.27 18.84
C MET A 33 6.13 8.40 19.85
N MET A 34 7.26 8.79 20.43
CA MET A 34 7.39 9.89 21.38
C MET A 34 8.55 10.78 20.99
N LEU A 35 8.34 12.09 21.02
CA LEU A 35 9.39 13.10 20.93
C LEU A 35 9.64 13.65 22.34
N CYS A 36 10.90 13.63 22.78
CA CYS A 36 11.31 14.17 24.07
C CYS A 36 12.62 14.94 23.95
N THR A 37 12.94 15.78 24.94
CA THR A 37 14.25 16.43 25.03
C THR A 37 15.36 15.39 25.22
N GLU A 38 16.59 15.73 24.84
CA GLU A 38 17.73 14.82 24.95
C GLU A 38 17.97 14.30 26.38
N ASN A 39 17.67 15.14 27.38
CA ASN A 39 17.84 14.84 28.81
C ASN A 39 16.70 14.00 29.40
N TYR A 40 15.65 13.71 28.64
CA TYR A 40 14.53 12.92 29.15
C TYR A 40 14.97 11.44 29.30
N PRO A 41 14.73 10.80 30.46
CA PRO A 41 15.21 9.43 30.69
C PRO A 41 14.60 8.43 29.69
N SER A 42 15.47 7.73 28.95
CA SER A 42 15.07 6.74 27.94
C SER A 42 14.15 5.64 28.52
N VAL A 43 14.40 5.22 29.77
CA VAL A 43 13.54 4.24 30.48
C VAL A 43 12.10 4.74 30.59
N LEU A 44 11.91 6.01 30.95
CA LEU A 44 10.57 6.59 31.05
C LEU A 44 9.91 6.74 29.67
N ALA A 45 10.69 7.05 28.64
CA ALA A 45 10.17 7.12 27.27
C ALA A 45 9.64 5.77 26.79
N PHE A 46 10.38 4.68 27.01
CA PHE A 46 9.93 3.36 26.62
C PHE A 46 8.81 2.80 27.51
N CYS A 47 8.80 3.12 28.81
CA CYS A 47 7.64 2.82 29.66
C CYS A 47 6.37 3.53 29.17
N PHE A 48 6.48 4.80 28.79
CA PHE A 48 5.35 5.56 28.24
C PHE A 48 4.80 4.89 26.99
N LEU A 49 5.68 4.53 26.06
CA LEU A 49 5.30 3.86 24.81
C LEU A 49 4.68 2.48 25.04
N ASP A 50 5.21 1.71 25.98
CA ASP A 50 4.68 0.38 26.35
C ASP A 50 3.28 0.48 26.95
N GLU A 51 3.04 1.48 27.79
CA GLU A 51 1.71 1.73 28.36
C GLU A 51 0.69 2.18 27.29
N LEU A 52 1.10 3.04 26.35
CA LEU A 52 0.27 3.38 25.19
C LEU A 52 -0.06 2.15 24.34
N GLN A 53 0.93 1.28 24.09
CA GLN A 53 0.73 0.07 23.30
C GLN A 53 -0.28 -0.88 23.95
N LYS A 54 -0.10 -1.15 25.25
CA LYS A 54 -1.00 -2.03 26.00
C LYS A 54 -2.44 -1.52 25.98
N GLU A 55 -2.64 -0.25 26.32
CA GLU A 55 -3.99 0.32 26.33
C GLU A 55 -4.61 0.37 24.94
N PHE A 56 -3.83 0.70 23.90
CA PHE A 56 -4.34 0.75 22.53
C PHE A 56 -4.80 -0.63 22.06
N ILE A 57 -4.02 -1.69 22.34
CA ILE A 57 -4.39 -3.07 22.01
C ILE A 57 -5.62 -3.53 22.80
N THR A 58 -5.73 -3.13 24.07
CA THR A 58 -6.90 -3.46 24.92
C THR A 58 -8.16 -2.73 24.45
N THR A 59 -8.04 -1.47 24.05
CA THR A 59 -9.17 -0.62 23.64
C THR A 59 -9.64 -0.93 22.22
N TYR A 60 -8.70 -1.18 21.30
CA TYR A 60 -8.97 -1.38 19.88
C TYR A 60 -8.52 -2.77 19.42
N ASN A 61 -9.47 -3.58 18.98
CA ASN A 61 -9.17 -4.86 18.37
C ASN A 61 -8.35 -4.67 17.07
N MET A 62 -7.35 -5.54 16.86
CA MET A 62 -6.50 -5.61 15.67
C MET A 62 -7.30 -5.60 14.35
N MET A 63 -8.50 -6.20 14.30
CA MET A 63 -9.39 -6.14 13.14
C MET A 63 -9.85 -4.72 12.80
N LYS A 64 -10.19 -3.90 13.80
CA LYS A 64 -10.57 -2.49 13.61
C LYS A 64 -9.36 -1.66 13.16
N THR A 65 -8.19 -1.92 13.73
CA THR A 65 -6.95 -1.24 13.37
C THR A 65 -6.54 -1.51 11.92
N ASN A 66 -6.62 -2.76 11.46
CA ASN A 66 -6.24 -3.16 10.09
C ASN A 66 -7.24 -2.70 9.02
N THR A 67 -8.48 -2.37 9.41
CA THR A 67 -9.52 -1.89 8.49
C THR A 67 -9.65 -0.37 8.46
N ALA A 68 -8.90 0.34 9.30
CA ALA A 68 -8.89 1.79 9.34
C ALA A 68 -8.34 2.38 8.04
N VAL A 69 -9.18 3.13 7.33
CA VAL A 69 -8.83 3.80 6.06
C VAL A 69 -8.77 5.31 6.18
N ARG A 70 -9.36 5.89 7.24
CA ARG A 70 -9.39 7.33 7.47
C ARG A 70 -8.23 7.75 8.40
N PRO A 71 -7.53 8.85 8.09
CA PRO A 71 -6.59 9.45 9.05
C PRO A 71 -7.29 9.74 10.38
N TYR A 72 -6.60 9.52 11.50
CA TYR A 72 -7.11 9.77 12.85
C TYR A 72 -8.41 9.02 13.21
N CYS A 73 -8.62 7.83 12.66
CA CYS A 73 -9.79 6.99 12.97
C CYS A 73 -9.95 6.66 14.47
N PHE A 74 -8.89 6.80 15.25
CA PHE A 74 -8.83 6.52 16.69
C PHE A 74 -8.58 7.78 17.52
N ILE A 75 -9.09 8.94 17.08
CA ILE A 75 -8.86 10.24 17.73
C ILE A 75 -9.31 10.26 19.20
N GLU A 76 -10.31 9.44 19.57
CA GLU A 76 -10.78 9.32 20.96
C GLU A 76 -9.69 8.86 21.94
N PHE A 77 -8.68 8.13 21.44
CA PHE A 77 -7.52 7.70 22.22
C PHE A 77 -6.64 8.86 22.70
N ASP A 78 -6.77 10.06 22.11
CA ASP A 78 -6.01 11.23 22.53
C ASP A 78 -6.22 11.55 24.01
N ASN A 79 -7.43 11.34 24.55
CA ASN A 79 -7.69 11.51 25.98
C ASN A 79 -6.78 10.64 26.87
N PHE A 80 -6.53 9.40 26.45
CA PHE A 80 -5.61 8.51 27.17
C PHE A 80 -4.16 8.97 26.99
N ILE A 81 -3.76 9.34 25.77
CA ILE A 81 -2.41 9.85 25.48
C ILE A 81 -2.10 11.07 26.36
N GLN A 82 -3.01 12.05 26.45
CA GLN A 82 -2.80 13.27 27.23
C GLN A 82 -2.70 12.98 28.73
N ARG A 83 -3.59 12.15 29.28
CA ARG A 83 -3.56 11.75 30.71
C ARG A 83 -2.26 11.02 31.06
N THR A 84 -1.84 10.09 30.20
CA THR A 84 -0.59 9.36 30.38
C THR A 84 0.61 10.29 30.23
N LYS A 85 0.64 11.18 29.23
CA LYS A 85 1.70 12.17 29.05
C LYS A 85 1.88 13.07 30.28
N GLN A 86 0.78 13.57 30.86
CA GLN A 86 0.84 14.40 32.07
C GLN A 86 1.48 13.65 33.26
N ARG A 87 1.15 12.37 33.44
CA ARG A 87 1.75 11.53 34.48
C ARG A 87 3.25 11.31 34.26
N TYR A 88 3.68 11.11 33.01
CA TYR A 88 5.09 10.88 32.67
C TYR A 88 5.96 12.13 32.64
N ASN A 89 5.34 13.30 32.57
CA ASN A 89 6.02 14.59 32.76
C ASN A 89 6.18 14.96 34.24
N ASN A 90 5.41 14.36 35.14
CA ASN A 90 5.41 14.67 36.56
C ASN A 90 6.13 13.58 37.38
N ALA A 91 7.37 13.87 37.80
CA ALA A 91 8.22 12.97 38.61
C ALA A 91 7.51 12.40 39.86
N ARG A 92 6.61 13.18 40.47
CA ARG A 92 5.89 12.82 41.70
C ARG A 92 4.79 11.76 41.48
N SER A 93 4.23 11.64 40.28
CA SER A 93 3.14 10.69 39.99
C SER A 93 3.62 9.30 39.52
N LEU A 94 4.92 9.13 39.29
CA LEU A 94 5.52 7.92 38.72
C LEU A 94 5.85 6.85 39.78
N SER A 95 5.85 7.20 41.07
CA SER A 95 6.35 6.32 42.16
C SER A 95 5.44 5.13 42.49
N THR A 96 4.18 5.14 42.05
CA THR A 96 3.16 4.23 42.62
C THR A 96 2.77 3.04 41.73
N LYS A 97 3.16 2.98 40.44
CA LYS A 97 2.56 1.99 39.51
C LYS A 97 3.44 1.42 38.39
N MET A 98 4.74 1.66 38.36
CA MET A 98 5.54 1.32 37.16
C MET A 98 6.68 0.35 37.43
N ASN A 99 6.79 -0.65 36.55
CA ASN A 99 7.90 -1.60 36.47
C ASN A 99 9.16 -0.96 35.87
N LEU A 100 9.65 0.14 36.48
CA LEU A 100 10.88 0.82 36.03
C LEU A 100 12.07 -0.14 36.05
N ALA A 101 12.15 -1.01 37.06
CA ALA A 101 13.24 -1.96 37.23
C ALA A 101 13.29 -2.98 36.07
N ASP A 102 12.14 -3.49 35.65
CA ASP A 102 12.05 -4.45 34.54
C ASP A 102 12.43 -3.77 33.22
N MET A 103 11.86 -2.59 32.94
CA MET A 103 12.17 -1.84 31.72
C MET A 103 13.64 -1.42 31.67
N GLN A 104 14.22 -1.03 32.80
CA GLN A 104 15.63 -0.70 32.90
C GLN A 104 16.52 -1.92 32.63
N THR A 105 16.14 -3.09 33.13
CA THR A 105 16.85 -4.34 32.85
C THR A 105 16.73 -4.71 31.38
N GLU A 106 15.54 -4.60 30.81
CA GLU A 106 15.29 -4.90 29.39
C GLU A 106 16.08 -3.96 28.47
N ILE A 107 16.12 -2.66 28.74
CA ILE A 107 16.92 -1.70 27.94
C ILE A 107 18.42 -1.99 28.06
N LYS A 108 18.90 -2.45 29.22
CA LYS A 108 20.30 -2.86 29.38
C LYS A 108 20.62 -4.13 28.57
N LEU A 109 19.72 -5.11 28.58
CA LEU A 109 19.89 -6.35 27.83
C LEU A 109 19.71 -6.16 26.33
N ARG A 110 18.78 -5.28 25.93
CA ARG A 110 18.40 -5.00 24.55
C ARG A 110 18.25 -3.48 24.36
N PRO A 111 19.35 -2.76 24.09
CA PRO A 111 19.30 -1.33 23.87
C PRO A 111 18.49 -0.98 22.61
N PRO A 112 17.82 0.18 22.59
CA PRO A 112 17.11 0.64 21.41
C PRO A 112 18.06 0.81 20.23
N TYR A 113 17.64 0.40 19.03
CA TYR A 113 18.42 0.60 17.81
C TYR A 113 18.56 2.09 17.53
N GLN A 114 19.80 2.58 17.42
CA GLN A 114 20.07 3.99 17.13
C GLN A 114 20.04 4.22 15.62
N ILE A 115 19.08 5.03 15.17
CA ILE A 115 18.91 5.33 13.75
C ILE A 115 19.88 6.45 13.38
N SER A 116 20.71 6.21 12.37
CA SER A 116 21.57 7.25 11.82
C SER A 116 20.77 8.16 10.87
N LEU A 117 21.10 9.47 10.84
CA LEU A 117 20.44 10.41 9.92
C LEU A 117 20.65 10.01 8.45
N SER A 118 21.78 9.35 8.15
CA SER A 118 22.11 8.73 6.87
C SER A 118 21.15 7.62 6.46
N GLU A 119 20.68 6.79 7.39
CA GLU A 119 19.64 5.78 7.10
C GLU A 119 18.29 6.43 6.77
N LEU A 120 18.02 7.62 7.29
CA LEU A 120 16.78 8.34 7.00
C LEU A 120 16.84 9.08 5.65
N GLY A 121 18.05 9.46 5.22
CA GLY A 121 18.34 10.22 4.01
C GLY A 121 18.82 9.35 2.85
N SER A 122 17.88 8.81 2.07
CA SER A 122 18.15 8.47 0.67
C SER A 122 16.85 8.67 -0.11
N ALA A 123 16.60 9.92 -0.47
CA ALA A 123 15.50 10.34 -1.34
C ALA A 123 16.00 10.93 -2.68
N ASN A 124 17.32 11.03 -2.87
CA ASN A 124 17.91 11.43 -4.14
C ASN A 124 18.63 10.22 -4.71
N GLY A 125 18.17 9.75 -5.87
CA GLY A 125 18.74 8.60 -6.56
C GLY A 125 20.17 8.87 -6.99
N PHE A 126 21.12 8.33 -6.24
CA PHE A 126 22.44 7.88 -6.70
C PHE A 126 23.00 6.97 -5.61
N ALA A 127 22.79 5.65 -5.76
CA ALA A 127 23.38 4.65 -4.89
C ALA A 127 24.76 4.29 -5.45
N HIS A 128 25.81 4.73 -4.77
CA HIS A 128 27.11 4.07 -4.86
C HIS A 128 27.01 2.75 -4.11
N LEU A 129 27.38 1.65 -4.78
CA LEU A 129 27.57 0.33 -4.20
C LEU A 129 28.53 0.42 -3.00
N SER A 130 28.16 -0.20 -1.89
CA SER A 130 29.11 -0.98 -1.11
C SER A 130 28.39 -2.16 -0.46
N VAL A 131 28.72 -3.31 -1.02
CA VAL A 131 28.39 -4.66 -0.58
C VAL A 131 29.02 -4.92 0.79
N ALA A 132 28.24 -5.46 1.72
CA ALA A 132 28.73 -6.37 2.75
C ALA A 132 27.65 -7.43 3.00
N GLU A 133 27.98 -8.67 2.63
CA GLU A 133 27.20 -9.88 2.78
C GLU A 133 26.85 -10.18 4.24
N TYR A 134 25.64 -10.70 4.49
CA TYR A 134 25.45 -11.81 5.41
C TYR A 134 24.36 -12.75 4.88
N LYS A 135 24.76 -14.00 4.62
CA LYS A 135 23.90 -15.15 4.33
C LYS A 135 23.10 -15.54 5.59
N GLY A 136 21.82 -15.86 5.42
CA GLY A 136 21.00 -16.44 6.48
C GLY A 136 19.52 -16.64 6.12
N THR A 137 19.24 -17.77 5.45
CA THR A 137 18.02 -18.59 5.57
C THR A 137 16.66 -17.92 5.86
N GLY A 138 15.80 -17.95 4.82
CA GLY A 138 14.38 -18.32 4.89
C GLY A 138 13.47 -17.56 5.85
N LYS A 139 12.67 -16.63 5.32
CA LYS A 139 11.28 -16.42 5.72
C LYS A 139 10.52 -15.61 4.69
N ILE A 140 9.51 -16.25 4.13
CA ILE A 140 8.45 -15.67 3.29
C ILE A 140 7.86 -14.49 4.05
N SER A 141 8.08 -13.27 3.58
CA SER A 141 7.41 -12.07 4.10
C SER A 141 6.50 -11.54 3.01
N ALA A 142 5.20 -11.67 3.27
CA ALA A 142 4.14 -11.14 2.43
C ALA A 142 4.38 -9.65 2.17
N ALA A 143 4.36 -9.27 0.90
CA ALA A 143 4.53 -7.90 0.46
C ALA A 143 3.45 -7.00 1.11
N PRO A 144 3.81 -5.81 1.62
CA PRO A 144 2.80 -4.85 2.05
C PRO A 144 1.98 -4.44 0.83
N HIS A 145 0.67 -4.62 0.90
CA HIS A 145 -0.27 -4.18 -0.14
C HIS A 145 -0.15 -2.66 -0.32
N GLN A 146 0.67 -2.25 -1.27
CA GLN A 146 0.86 -0.87 -1.65
C GLN A 146 -0.43 -0.38 -2.30
N ARG A 147 -1.23 0.40 -1.55
CA ARG A 147 -2.52 0.91 -2.03
C ARG A 147 -2.32 2.04 -3.05
N LEU A 148 -3.14 2.00 -4.09
CA LEU A 148 -3.20 2.99 -5.16
C LEU A 148 -4.03 4.21 -4.73
N GLU A 149 -3.70 5.41 -5.22
CA GLU A 149 -4.42 6.66 -4.91
C GLU A 149 -5.93 6.55 -5.15
N PRO A 150 -6.78 7.27 -4.38
CA PRO A 150 -8.22 7.27 -4.58
C PRO A 150 -8.58 7.51 -6.06
N VAL A 151 -9.58 6.76 -6.55
CA VAL A 151 -9.93 6.73 -7.96
C VAL A 151 -10.40 8.12 -8.39
N THR A 152 -9.72 8.71 -9.36
CA THR A 152 -10.12 9.99 -9.96
C THR A 152 -11.36 9.78 -10.84
N LEU A 153 -12.22 10.80 -10.98
CA LEU A 153 -13.40 10.77 -11.88
C LEU A 153 -13.09 10.19 -13.29
N PRO A 154 -12.01 10.60 -14.00
CA PRO A 154 -11.65 9.99 -15.28
C PRO A 154 -11.26 8.50 -15.18
N GLY A 155 -10.72 8.06 -14.04
CA GLY A 155 -10.46 6.66 -13.75
C GLY A 155 -11.74 5.83 -13.57
N ILE A 156 -12.78 6.40 -12.93
CA ILE A 156 -14.10 5.76 -12.82
C ILE A 156 -14.72 5.60 -14.21
N VAL A 157 -14.67 6.65 -15.03
CA VAL A 157 -15.18 6.62 -16.41
C VAL A 157 -14.45 5.57 -17.24
N SER A 158 -13.13 5.51 -17.17
CA SER A 158 -12.32 4.48 -17.83
C SER A 158 -12.72 3.05 -17.40
N PHE A 159 -12.90 2.84 -16.09
CA PHE A 159 -13.30 1.55 -15.54
C PHE A 159 -14.68 1.09 -16.04
N VAL A 160 -15.67 2.00 -16.04
CA VAL A 160 -17.03 1.72 -16.53
C VAL A 160 -17.01 1.43 -18.03
N LEU A 161 -16.29 2.22 -18.83
CA LEU A 161 -16.17 2.00 -20.26
C LEU A 161 -15.49 0.67 -20.59
N SER A 162 -14.44 0.29 -19.86
CA SER A 162 -13.78 -1.02 -20.01
C SER A 162 -14.71 -2.18 -19.65
N LEU A 163 -15.58 -2.04 -18.65
CA LEU A 163 -16.57 -3.05 -18.29
C LEU A 163 -17.63 -3.21 -19.38
N LEU A 164 -18.15 -2.09 -19.91
CA LEU A 164 -19.09 -2.09 -21.03
C LEU A 164 -18.49 -2.75 -22.27
N CYS A 165 -17.23 -2.45 -22.57
CA CYS A 165 -16.47 -3.07 -23.65
C CYS A 165 -16.37 -4.59 -23.48
N GLY A 166 -16.09 -5.07 -22.26
CA GLY A 166 -16.12 -6.51 -21.94
C GLY A 166 -17.50 -7.13 -22.12
N ALA A 167 -18.56 -6.47 -21.65
CA ALA A 167 -19.93 -6.96 -21.79
C ALA A 167 -20.37 -7.06 -23.26
N LEU A 168 -20.05 -6.07 -24.09
CA LEU A 168 -20.37 -6.09 -25.53
C LEU A 168 -19.60 -7.20 -26.27
N ASN A 169 -18.34 -7.44 -25.92
CA ASN A 169 -17.56 -8.56 -26.45
C ASN A 169 -18.17 -9.90 -26.04
N LEU A 170 -18.64 -10.02 -24.80
CA LEU A 170 -19.27 -11.23 -24.29
C LEU A 170 -20.60 -11.54 -24.98
N ILE A 171 -21.48 -10.54 -25.13
CA ILE A 171 -22.76 -10.69 -25.83
C ILE A 171 -22.53 -11.18 -27.27
N ARG A 172 -21.56 -10.59 -27.98
CA ARG A 172 -21.19 -11.03 -29.33
C ARG A 172 -20.54 -12.40 -29.36
N GLY A 173 -19.72 -12.73 -28.37
CA GLY A 173 -19.14 -14.07 -28.22
C GLY A 173 -20.22 -15.14 -28.05
N PHE A 174 -21.25 -14.88 -27.24
CA PHE A 174 -22.39 -15.79 -27.10
C PHE A 174 -23.21 -15.92 -28.39
N HIS A 175 -23.44 -14.81 -29.10
CA HIS A 175 -24.12 -14.85 -30.39
C HIS A 175 -23.31 -15.63 -31.44
N ALA A 176 -21.98 -15.50 -31.43
CA ALA A 176 -21.09 -16.26 -32.29
C ALA A 176 -21.04 -17.76 -31.90
N ILE A 177 -21.19 -18.11 -30.62
CA ILE A 177 -21.37 -19.51 -30.18
C ILE A 177 -22.68 -20.08 -30.74
N GLU A 178 -23.76 -19.30 -30.68
CA GLU A 178 -25.05 -19.72 -31.24
C GLU A 178 -24.96 -19.95 -32.76
N SER A 179 -24.23 -19.09 -33.48
CA SER A 179 -23.91 -19.27 -34.92
C SER A 179 -23.04 -20.51 -35.17
N LEU A 180 -22.01 -20.74 -34.36
CA LEU A 180 -21.13 -21.91 -34.46
C LEU A 180 -21.88 -23.24 -34.26
N LEU A 181 -22.89 -23.27 -33.38
CA LEU A 181 -23.74 -24.44 -33.20
C LEU A 181 -24.62 -24.72 -34.43
N GLN A 182 -24.81 -23.72 -35.30
CA GLN A 182 -25.60 -23.81 -36.52
C GLN A 182 -24.74 -24.03 -37.78
N ASN A 183 -23.48 -23.58 -37.81
CA ASN A 183 -22.55 -23.69 -38.95
C ASN A 183 -21.16 -24.20 -38.54
N GLU A 184 -20.64 -25.22 -39.23
CA GLU A 184 -19.36 -25.84 -38.89
C GLU A 184 -18.14 -25.07 -39.43
N GLY A 185 -17.25 -24.65 -38.54
CA GLY A 185 -15.82 -24.51 -38.83
C GLY A 185 -15.20 -23.13 -38.56
N GLU A 186 -15.57 -22.11 -39.32
CA GLU A 186 -14.87 -20.80 -39.29
C GLU A 186 -15.25 -19.91 -38.09
N ASP A 187 -16.43 -20.14 -37.50
CA ASP A 187 -16.95 -19.30 -36.41
C ASP A 187 -16.19 -19.48 -35.08
N PHE A 188 -15.50 -20.60 -34.87
CA PHE A 188 -14.87 -20.92 -33.58
C PHE A 188 -13.69 -20.00 -33.27
N SER A 189 -12.90 -19.62 -34.28
CA SER A 189 -11.79 -18.69 -34.11
C SER A 189 -12.29 -17.29 -33.72
N TYR A 190 -13.42 -16.85 -34.26
CA TYR A 190 -14.06 -15.58 -33.89
C TYR A 190 -14.62 -15.62 -32.47
N VAL A 191 -15.25 -16.73 -32.07
CA VAL A 191 -15.68 -16.97 -30.68
C VAL A 191 -14.49 -16.79 -29.74
N ILE A 192 -13.37 -17.47 -29.98
CA ILE A 192 -12.16 -17.35 -29.15
C ILE A 192 -11.70 -15.89 -29.08
N ALA A 193 -11.69 -15.15 -30.20
CA ALA A 193 -11.28 -13.75 -30.22
C ALA A 193 -12.19 -12.84 -29.36
N PHE A 194 -13.51 -13.08 -29.33
CA PHE A 194 -14.44 -12.35 -28.46
C PHE A 194 -14.20 -12.63 -26.97
N PHE A 195 -14.00 -13.89 -26.58
CA PHE A 195 -13.70 -14.27 -25.20
C PHE A 195 -12.33 -13.76 -24.75
N LEU A 196 -11.32 -13.83 -25.62
CA LEU A 196 -9.98 -13.32 -25.36
C LEU A 196 -9.99 -11.79 -25.18
N GLY A 197 -10.74 -11.07 -26.03
CA GLY A 197 -10.97 -9.64 -25.87
C GLY A 197 -11.71 -9.29 -24.57
N THR A 198 -12.66 -10.12 -24.14
CA THR A 198 -13.37 -9.96 -22.85
C THR A 198 -12.42 -10.14 -21.67
N ALA A 199 -11.64 -11.22 -21.66
CA ALA A 199 -10.65 -11.50 -20.62
C ALA A 199 -9.60 -10.38 -20.51
N ALA A 200 -9.14 -9.85 -21.64
CA ALA A 200 -8.21 -8.73 -21.68
C ALA A 200 -8.80 -7.45 -21.05
N CYS A 201 -10.08 -7.14 -21.30
CA CYS A 201 -10.75 -6.00 -20.67
C CYS A 201 -10.88 -6.15 -19.16
N LEU A 202 -11.28 -7.34 -18.68
CA LEU A 202 -11.35 -7.64 -17.25
C LEU A 202 -9.98 -7.59 -16.58
N TYR A 203 -8.93 -8.02 -17.28
CA TYR A 203 -7.57 -7.94 -16.78
C TYR A 203 -7.05 -6.50 -16.69
N GLN A 204 -7.42 -5.61 -17.62
CA GLN A 204 -7.15 -4.17 -17.48
C GLN A 204 -7.87 -3.58 -16.26
N CYS A 205 -9.13 -3.95 -16.01
CA CYS A 205 -9.86 -3.56 -14.81
C CYS A 205 -9.18 -4.07 -13.54
N TYR A 206 -8.70 -5.31 -13.54
CA TYR A 206 -7.93 -5.89 -12.43
C TYR A 206 -6.63 -5.11 -12.18
N LEU A 207 -5.86 -4.82 -13.23
CA LEU A 207 -4.63 -4.02 -13.13
C LEU A 207 -4.90 -2.57 -12.69
N PHE A 208 -6.08 -2.05 -12.99
CA PHE A 208 -6.51 -0.75 -12.50
C PHE A 208 -6.75 -0.76 -10.99
N VAL A 209 -7.34 -1.83 -10.44
CA VAL A 209 -7.71 -1.93 -9.01
C VAL A 209 -6.55 -2.42 -8.14
N TYR A 210 -5.77 -3.40 -8.60
CA TYR A 210 -4.75 -4.08 -7.82
C TYR A 210 -3.33 -3.66 -8.18
N TYR A 211 -2.49 -3.52 -7.15
CA TYR A 211 -1.07 -3.24 -7.33
C TYR A 211 -0.30 -4.49 -7.75
N THR A 212 0.59 -4.35 -8.73
CA THR A 212 1.50 -5.40 -9.22
C THR A 212 2.81 -4.76 -9.64
N GLY A 213 3.96 -5.35 -9.29
CA GLY A 213 5.30 -4.76 -9.50
C GLY A 213 5.71 -4.50 -10.96
N TRP A 214 4.87 -4.86 -11.95
CA TRP A 214 5.09 -4.70 -13.40
C TRP A 214 3.86 -4.12 -14.12
N ARG A 215 3.02 -3.37 -13.40
CA ARG A 215 1.69 -2.92 -13.86
C ARG A 215 1.71 -2.24 -15.24
N ASN A 216 2.69 -1.39 -15.51
CA ASN A 216 2.79 -0.68 -16.80
C ASN A 216 3.06 -1.64 -17.96
N ALA A 217 4.05 -2.52 -17.82
CA ALA A 217 4.38 -3.51 -18.86
C ALA A 217 3.19 -4.46 -19.11
N LYS A 218 2.55 -4.94 -18.04
CA LYS A 218 1.36 -5.79 -18.13
C LYS A 218 0.20 -5.06 -18.84
N SER A 219 -0.05 -3.79 -18.49
CA SER A 219 -1.10 -2.97 -19.10
C SER A 219 -0.88 -2.72 -20.59
N PHE A 220 0.36 -2.49 -21.04
CA PHE A 220 0.68 -2.40 -22.46
C PHE A 220 0.48 -3.72 -23.21
N LEU A 221 0.91 -4.84 -22.62
CA LEU A 221 0.72 -6.15 -23.21
C LEU A 221 -0.76 -6.48 -23.37
N THR A 222 -1.59 -6.14 -22.38
CA THR A 222 -3.04 -6.32 -22.46
C THR A 222 -3.69 -5.39 -23.49
N PHE A 223 -3.21 -4.15 -23.63
CA PHE A 223 -3.69 -3.26 -24.69
C PHE A 223 -3.35 -3.77 -26.09
N GLY A 224 -2.13 -4.30 -26.28
CA GLY A 224 -1.73 -4.96 -27.52
C GLY A 224 -2.64 -6.14 -27.84
N LEU A 225 -2.98 -6.96 -26.84
CA LEU A 225 -3.92 -8.07 -26.99
C LEU A 225 -5.33 -7.59 -27.40
N ILE A 226 -5.83 -6.51 -26.80
CA ILE A 226 -7.11 -5.90 -27.19
C ILE A 226 -7.07 -5.46 -28.66
N CYS A 227 -6.00 -4.81 -29.09
CA CYS A 227 -5.84 -4.38 -30.49
C CYS A 227 -5.79 -5.58 -31.45
N LEU A 228 -5.07 -6.64 -31.11
CA LEU A 228 -4.97 -7.85 -31.93
C LEU A 228 -6.32 -8.56 -32.06
N CYS A 229 -7.07 -8.74 -30.96
CA CYS A 229 -8.41 -9.32 -31.00
C CYS A 229 -9.37 -8.47 -31.84
N ASN A 230 -9.27 -7.14 -31.75
CA ASN A 230 -10.10 -6.22 -32.50
C ASN A 230 -9.75 -6.19 -34.00
N MET A 231 -8.46 -6.25 -34.35
CA MET A 231 -7.98 -6.39 -35.72
C MET A 231 -8.40 -7.73 -36.34
N TYR A 232 -8.37 -8.82 -35.57
CA TYR A 232 -8.84 -10.13 -36.05
C TYR A 232 -10.36 -10.14 -36.31
N LEU A 233 -11.12 -9.35 -35.55
CA LEU A 233 -12.57 -9.20 -35.68
C LEU A 233 -12.99 -8.07 -36.62
N TYR A 234 -12.10 -7.57 -37.49
CA TYR A 234 -12.38 -6.40 -38.32
C TYR A 234 -13.54 -6.62 -39.31
N GLU A 235 -13.72 -7.84 -39.82
CA GLU A 235 -14.80 -8.18 -40.76
C GLU A 235 -16.18 -8.19 -40.09
N LEU A 236 -16.22 -8.51 -38.79
CA LEU A 236 -17.44 -8.63 -37.99
C LEU A 236 -17.81 -7.34 -37.24
N ARG A 237 -16.94 -6.32 -37.27
CA ARG A 237 -17.11 -5.06 -36.52
C ARG A 237 -17.19 -3.87 -37.44
N ASN A 238 -18.13 -2.98 -37.14
CA ASN A 238 -18.14 -1.66 -37.76
C ASN A 238 -16.87 -0.88 -37.34
N LEU A 239 -16.30 -0.11 -38.27
CA LEU A 239 -15.15 0.78 -38.03
C LEU A 239 -15.35 1.64 -36.77
N TRP A 240 -16.55 2.19 -36.56
CA TRP A 240 -16.85 2.99 -35.37
C TRP A 240 -16.74 2.20 -34.06
N GLN A 241 -17.12 0.92 -34.07
CA GLN A 241 -16.99 0.05 -32.91
C GLN A 241 -15.52 -0.32 -32.68
N LEU A 242 -14.78 -0.60 -33.75
CA LEU A 242 -13.34 -0.84 -33.68
C LEU A 242 -12.61 0.33 -33.02
N PHE A 243 -12.87 1.56 -33.50
CA PHE A 243 -12.32 2.78 -32.92
C PHE A 243 -12.73 2.95 -31.45
N PHE A 244 -13.98 2.68 -31.11
CA PHE A 244 -14.46 2.75 -29.73
C PHE A 244 -13.67 1.81 -28.81
N HIS A 245 -13.55 0.53 -29.17
CA HIS A 245 -12.84 -0.48 -28.38
C HIS A 245 -11.34 -0.17 -28.21
N VAL A 246 -10.69 0.30 -29.28
CA VAL A 246 -9.27 0.70 -29.23
C VAL A 246 -9.08 1.96 -28.39
N THR A 247 -9.95 2.96 -28.54
CA THR A 247 -9.87 4.21 -27.77
C THR A 247 -10.09 3.97 -26.28
N VAL A 248 -11.07 3.14 -25.90
CA VAL A 248 -11.30 2.76 -24.50
C VAL A 248 -10.11 1.99 -23.94
N GLY A 249 -9.55 1.03 -24.69
CA GLY A 249 -8.35 0.29 -24.27
C GLY A 249 -7.14 1.21 -24.05
N ALA A 250 -6.93 2.18 -24.93
CA ALA A 250 -5.84 3.16 -24.85
C ALA A 250 -6.04 4.12 -23.67
N PHE A 251 -7.26 4.63 -23.49
CA PHE A 251 -7.62 5.50 -22.38
C PHE A 251 -7.44 4.78 -21.04
N SER A 252 -7.84 3.51 -20.92
CA SER A 252 -7.65 2.71 -19.72
C SER A 252 -6.18 2.42 -19.43
N THR A 253 -5.35 2.12 -20.44
CA THR A 253 -3.90 2.00 -20.26
C THR A 253 -3.26 3.33 -19.85
N LEU A 254 -3.73 4.46 -20.38
CA LEU A 254 -3.28 5.79 -19.97
C LEU A 254 -3.65 6.07 -18.51
N GLN A 255 -4.87 5.77 -18.07
CA GLN A 255 -5.27 5.93 -16.67
C GLN A 255 -4.48 5.01 -15.72
N ILE A 256 -4.19 3.77 -16.13
CA ILE A 256 -3.32 2.85 -15.36
C ILE A 256 -1.89 3.40 -15.23
N ARG A 257 -1.38 4.10 -16.27
CA ARG A 257 -0.07 4.75 -16.25
C ARG A 257 -0.06 6.01 -15.38
N LEU A 258 -1.09 6.85 -15.50
CA LEU A 258 -1.21 8.11 -14.76
C LEU A 258 -1.49 7.89 -13.27
N ARG A 259 -2.14 6.77 -12.90
CA ARG A 259 -2.43 6.44 -11.50
C ARG A 259 -1.16 6.01 -10.77
N GLN A 260 -0.38 6.96 -10.25
CA GLN A 260 0.84 6.65 -9.51
C GLN A 260 0.53 5.83 -8.24
N PRO A 261 1.45 4.93 -7.81
CA PRO A 261 1.38 4.37 -6.47
C PRO A 261 1.47 5.53 -5.48
N GLN A 262 0.61 5.54 -4.45
CA GLN A 262 0.42 6.69 -3.56
C GLN A 262 1.77 7.24 -3.09
N GLY A 263 2.08 8.45 -3.56
CA GLY A 263 3.24 9.23 -3.15
C GLY A 263 3.13 9.61 -1.68
N LYS A 264 4.26 9.92 -1.04
CA LYS A 264 4.30 10.44 0.34
C LYS A 264 3.30 11.60 0.45
N SER A 265 2.40 11.58 1.43
CA SER A 265 1.62 12.77 1.76
C SER A 265 2.59 13.93 2.03
N PRO A 266 2.29 15.17 1.57
CA PRO A 266 3.11 16.33 1.85
C PRO A 266 3.23 16.51 3.37
N ASP A 267 4.46 16.78 3.84
CA ASP A 267 4.73 17.07 5.24
C ASP A 267 3.96 18.36 5.60
N TYR A 268 2.86 18.24 6.34
CA TYR A 268 2.21 19.38 6.98
C TYR A 268 3.06 19.76 8.20
N ASN A 269 3.76 20.88 8.11
CA ASN A 269 4.33 21.54 9.27
C ASN A 269 3.23 22.35 9.97
N VAL A 270 2.91 21.97 11.20
CA VAL A 270 2.27 22.82 12.21
C VAL A 270 3.02 22.66 13.51
#